data_AF-X1KC45-F1
#
_entry.id   AF-X1KC45-F1
#
_cell.length_a   1.000
_cell.length_b   1.000
_cell.length_c   1.000
_cell.angle_alpha   90.00
_cell.angle_beta   90.00
_cell.angle_gamma   90.00
#
_symmetry.space_group_name_H-M   'P 1'
#
loop_
_entity.id
_entity.type
_entity.pdbx_description
1 polymer ?
#
loop_
_entity_poly.entity_id
_entity_poly.type
_entity_poly.pdbx_seq_one_letter_code
_entity_poly.pdbx_strand_id
1 'polypeptide(L)'
;RVGLFSSPDPIPPTPGNDLYLTIDLRLQQFVEDILADLTQPGAIIVADARNAQILALASSPKYDPSIFERGISPQDWATLASDPTHPLLNRGVCCSFPPGSTFKIITATAGLEEGIITPDELMPLPCYGYYVFGDHTFRCWKPGGHGSLNIAEGLTNSCNVFFFQLGFKVGLENLEKYSRKYLLGEPTGIELPGEARGLIPSIARLQEQYGDKWPAGEVLNDAIGQGHDLI
;
A
#
# COMPACT_ATOMS: atom_id res chain seq x y z
N ARG A 1 31.41 -46.92 43.23
CA ARG A 1 30.97 -47.48 41.93
C ARG A 1 29.94 -46.53 41.37
N VAL A 2 30.31 -45.71 40.39
CA VAL A 2 29.34 -44.89 39.64
C VAL A 2 28.68 -45.85 38.66
N GLY A 3 27.35 -46.00 38.76
CA GLY A 3 26.59 -46.92 37.90
C GLY A 3 26.74 -46.52 36.43
N LEU A 4 26.88 -47.51 35.55
CA LEU A 4 26.86 -47.28 34.11
C LEU A 4 25.48 -46.72 33.74
N PHE A 5 25.44 -45.45 33.34
CA PHE A 5 24.25 -44.84 32.76
C PHE A 5 24.11 -45.43 31.35
N SER A 6 23.29 -46.47 31.20
CA SER A 6 22.85 -46.90 29.87
C SER A 6 21.96 -45.79 29.32
N SER A 7 22.43 -45.05 28.33
CA SER A 7 21.57 -44.08 27.65
C SER A 7 20.34 -44.82 27.11
N PRO A 8 19.11 -44.34 27.38
CA PRO A 8 17.92 -44.94 26.80
C PRO A 8 18.04 -44.93 25.28
N ASP A 9 17.46 -45.95 24.62
CA ASP A 9 17.41 -45.99 23.16
C ASP A 9 16.85 -44.67 22.61
N PRO A 10 17.48 -44.05 21.59
CA PRO A 10 17.03 -42.78 21.06
C PRO A 10 15.60 -42.91 20.55
N ILE A 11 14.69 -42.10 21.08
CA ILE A 11 13.34 -42.00 20.51
C ILE A 11 13.51 -41.27 19.17
N PRO A 12 13.17 -41.89 18.03
CA PRO A 12 13.34 -41.26 16.73
C PRO A 12 12.46 -40.01 16.63
N PRO A 13 12.95 -38.93 16.00
CA PRO A 13 12.15 -37.74 15.81
C PRO A 13 11.00 -38.01 14.83
N THR A 14 9.87 -37.34 15.05
CA THR A 14 8.81 -37.24 14.05
C THR A 14 9.15 -36.09 13.10
N PRO A 15 9.28 -36.30 11.78
CA PRO A 15 9.49 -35.22 10.83
C PRO A 15 8.38 -34.17 10.90
N GLY A 16 8.74 -32.92 10.62
CA GLY A 16 7.75 -31.87 10.38
C GLY A 16 6.95 -32.13 9.11
N ASN A 17 5.84 -31.41 8.95
CA ASN A 17 5.03 -31.47 7.73
C ASN A 17 5.73 -30.73 6.58
N ASP A 18 5.51 -31.21 5.36
CA ASP A 18 5.88 -30.48 4.14
C ASP A 18 4.97 -29.25 3.96
N LEU A 19 5.56 -28.13 3.54
CA LEU A 19 4.85 -26.90 3.20
C LEU A 19 4.95 -26.65 1.69
N TYR A 20 3.81 -26.56 1.02
CA TYR A 20 3.72 -26.25 -0.40
C TYR A 20 3.23 -24.81 -0.58
N LEU A 21 4.06 -23.96 -1.18
CA LEU A 21 3.76 -22.56 -1.43
C LEU A 21 3.13 -22.36 -2.81
N THR A 22 2.44 -21.23 -2.99
CA THR A 22 1.89 -20.78 -4.27
C THR A 22 2.90 -20.05 -5.16
N ILE A 23 4.10 -19.78 -4.63
CA ILE A 23 5.16 -19.05 -5.31
C ILE A 23 5.66 -19.82 -6.54
N ASP A 24 5.65 -19.16 -7.71
CA ASP A 24 6.40 -19.63 -8.88
C ASP A 24 7.82 -19.09 -8.77
N LEU A 25 8.78 -19.99 -8.57
CA LEU A 25 10.19 -19.63 -8.37
C LEU A 25 10.78 -18.83 -9.54
N ARG A 26 10.38 -19.13 -10.78
CA ARG A 26 10.89 -18.40 -11.96
C ARG A 26 10.32 -16.99 -12.02
N LEU A 27 9.04 -16.84 -11.66
CA LEU A 27 8.41 -15.53 -11.56
C LEU A 27 9.02 -14.70 -10.42
N GLN A 28 9.25 -15.32 -9.25
CA GLN A 28 9.91 -14.67 -8.12
C GLN A 28 11.29 -14.14 -8.51
N GLN A 29 12.13 -14.97 -9.15
CA GLN A 29 13.45 -14.56 -9.63
C GLN A 29 13.35 -13.40 -10.62
N PHE A 30 12.42 -13.48 -11.58
CA PHE A 30 12.21 -12.43 -12.56
C PHE A 30 11.84 -11.08 -11.92
N VAL A 31 10.94 -11.05 -10.94
CA VAL A 31 10.56 -9.79 -10.26
C VAL A 31 11.67 -9.28 -9.33
N GLU A 32 12.46 -10.18 -8.74
CA GLU A 32 13.65 -9.79 -7.96
C GLU A 32 14.73 -9.17 -8.84
N ASP A 33 14.97 -9.70 -10.04
CA ASP A 33 15.93 -9.14 -10.99
C ASP A 33 15.48 -7.74 -11.44
N ILE A 34 14.18 -7.55 -11.73
CA ILE A 34 13.62 -6.21 -12.00
C ILE A 34 13.93 -5.25 -10.84
N LEU A 35 13.66 -5.66 -9.60
CA LEU A 35 13.90 -4.82 -8.43
C LEU A 35 15.39 -4.57 -8.15
N ALA A 36 16.29 -5.49 -8.55
CA ALA A 36 17.74 -5.34 -8.42
C ALA A 36 18.31 -4.31 -9.40
N ASP A 37 17.70 -4.17 -10.58
CA ASP A 37 18.06 -3.15 -11.57
C ASP A 37 17.58 -1.74 -11.20
N LEU A 38 16.69 -1.62 -10.21
CA LEU A 38 16.22 -0.34 -9.70
C LEU A 38 17.16 0.22 -8.64
N THR A 39 17.41 1.52 -8.70
CA THR A 39 18.21 2.23 -7.69
C THR A 39 17.44 2.51 -6.40
N GLN A 40 16.11 2.40 -6.44
CA GLN A 40 15.24 2.72 -5.32
C GLN A 40 14.69 1.46 -4.66
N PRO A 41 14.59 1.43 -3.32
CA PRO A 41 13.89 0.36 -2.61
C PRO A 41 12.43 0.24 -3.04
N GLY A 42 11.90 -0.98 -3.05
CA GLY A 42 10.54 -1.23 -3.51
C GLY A 42 10.07 -2.65 -3.25
N ALA A 43 8.85 -2.93 -3.67
CA ALA A 43 8.27 -4.27 -3.62
C ALA A 43 7.47 -4.55 -4.89
N ILE A 44 7.41 -5.83 -5.27
CA ILE A 44 6.53 -6.33 -6.32
C ILE A 44 5.76 -7.52 -5.75
N ILE A 45 4.44 -7.47 -5.87
CA ILE A 45 3.55 -8.57 -5.52
C ILE A 45 2.82 -8.97 -6.79
N VAL A 46 2.87 -10.26 -7.12
CA VAL A 46 2.08 -10.84 -8.20
C VAL A 46 1.08 -11.80 -7.61
N ALA A 47 -0.21 -11.51 -7.80
CA ALA A 47 -1.30 -12.32 -7.31
C ALA A 47 -2.19 -12.81 -8.46
N ASP A 48 -2.72 -14.02 -8.35
CA ASP A 48 -3.78 -14.50 -9.21
C ASP A 48 -5.12 -13.91 -8.76
N ALA A 49 -5.68 -13.00 -9.56
CA ALA A 49 -6.92 -12.31 -9.24
C ALA A 49 -8.14 -13.24 -9.09
N ARG A 50 -8.06 -14.50 -9.54
CA ARG A 50 -9.17 -15.46 -9.48
C ARG A 50 -9.31 -16.11 -8.10
N ASN A 51 -8.22 -16.20 -7.35
CA ASN A 51 -8.17 -16.94 -6.09
C ASN A 51 -7.26 -16.32 -5.02
N ALA A 52 -6.71 -15.13 -5.29
CA ALA A 52 -5.79 -14.38 -4.43
C ALA A 52 -4.47 -15.11 -4.08
N GLN A 53 -4.09 -16.16 -4.82
CA GLN A 53 -2.80 -16.82 -4.60
C GLN A 53 -1.65 -15.89 -4.96
N ILE A 54 -0.71 -15.72 -4.03
CA ILE A 54 0.53 -14.98 -4.26
C ILE A 54 1.50 -15.86 -5.05
N LEU A 55 1.80 -15.44 -6.27
CA LEU A 55 2.72 -16.13 -7.19
C LEU A 55 4.15 -15.61 -7.05
N ALA A 56 4.31 -14.36 -6.62
CA ALA A 56 5.60 -13.77 -6.25
C ALA A 56 5.39 -12.64 -5.22
N LEU A 57 6.32 -12.53 -4.27
CA LEU A 57 6.39 -11.47 -3.26
C LEU A 57 7.86 -11.10 -3.09
N ALA A 58 8.29 -10.04 -3.75
CA ALA A 58 9.66 -9.54 -3.73
C ALA A 58 9.75 -8.19 -3.02
N SER A 59 10.78 -8.01 -2.22
CA SER A 59 11.11 -6.77 -1.52
C SER A 59 12.59 -6.49 -1.72
N SER A 60 12.92 -5.24 -2.07
CA SER A 60 14.28 -4.79 -2.35
C SER A 60 14.62 -3.53 -1.54
N PRO A 61 15.87 -3.40 -1.05
CA PRO A 61 16.95 -4.38 -1.17
C PRO A 61 16.72 -5.63 -0.31
N LYS A 62 17.29 -6.75 -0.77
CA LYS A 62 17.25 -8.05 -0.06
C LYS A 62 18.57 -8.32 0.67
N TYR A 63 18.53 -9.29 1.58
CA TYR A 63 19.73 -9.85 2.22
C TYR A 63 19.82 -11.35 1.92
N ASP A 64 21.01 -11.92 2.06
CA ASP A 64 21.20 -13.37 1.96
C ASP A 64 20.72 -14.03 3.26
N PRO A 65 19.66 -14.86 3.24
CA PRO A 65 19.18 -15.54 4.45
C PRO A 65 20.20 -16.52 5.04
N SER A 66 21.21 -16.96 4.27
CA SER A 66 22.22 -17.93 4.72
C SER A 66 23.03 -17.43 5.93
N ILE A 67 23.13 -16.10 6.10
CA ILE A 67 23.81 -15.47 7.25
C ILE A 67 23.14 -15.79 8.60
N PHE A 68 21.90 -16.29 8.60
CA PHE A 68 21.17 -16.66 9.82
C PHE A 68 21.19 -18.16 10.14
N GLU A 69 21.60 -19.03 9.21
CA GLU A 69 21.48 -20.50 9.34
C GLU A 69 22.18 -21.07 10.58
N ARG A 70 23.32 -20.48 10.98
CA ARG A 70 24.14 -20.93 12.12
C ARG A 70 24.24 -19.87 13.22
N GLY A 71 23.37 -18.87 13.18
CA GLY A 71 23.48 -17.64 13.95
C GLY A 71 24.33 -16.60 13.24
N ILE A 72 23.82 -15.37 13.19
CA ILE A 72 24.47 -14.24 12.53
C ILE A 72 25.65 -13.72 13.37
N SER A 73 26.74 -13.35 12.71
CA SER A 73 27.88 -12.72 13.40
C SER A 73 27.50 -11.31 13.90
N PRO A 74 28.09 -10.82 15.00
CA PRO A 74 27.84 -9.45 15.46
C PRO A 74 28.17 -8.39 14.39
N GLN A 75 29.15 -8.66 13.54
CA GLN A 75 29.56 -7.76 12.46
C GLN A 75 28.50 -7.71 11.35
N ASP A 76 28.06 -8.88 10.86
CA ASP A 76 27.03 -8.95 9.80
C ASP A 76 25.70 -8.38 10.29
N TRP A 77 25.34 -8.64 11.55
CA TRP A 77 24.18 -8.03 12.18
C TRP A 77 24.30 -6.51 12.25
N ALA A 78 25.45 -5.98 12.68
CA ALA A 78 25.67 -4.54 12.73
C ALA A 78 25.57 -3.90 11.35
N THR A 79 26.13 -4.52 10.32
CA THR A 79 26.02 -4.06 8.93
C THR A 79 24.56 -4.07 8.47
N LEU A 80 23.85 -5.17 8.65
CA LEU A 80 22.48 -5.33 8.18
C LEU A 80 21.48 -4.43 8.92
N ALA A 81 21.65 -4.28 10.23
CA ALA A 81 20.75 -3.48 11.08
C ALA A 81 20.99 -1.97 10.95
N SER A 82 22.21 -1.54 10.62
CA SER A 82 22.54 -0.12 10.40
C SER A 82 22.43 0.32 8.94
N ASP A 83 22.10 -0.60 8.03
CA ASP A 83 21.95 -0.29 6.62
C ASP A 83 20.81 0.74 6.40
N PRO A 84 21.10 1.93 5.84
CA PRO A 84 20.10 2.98 5.64
C PRO A 84 19.03 2.60 4.62
N THR A 85 19.25 1.55 3.83
CA THR A 85 18.28 1.01 2.89
C THR A 85 17.34 -0.01 3.53
N HIS A 86 17.46 -0.30 4.82
CA HIS A 86 16.55 -1.16 5.59
C HIS A 86 16.19 -2.49 4.88
N PRO A 87 17.16 -3.36 4.56
CA PRO A 87 16.93 -4.63 3.87
C PRO A 87 16.14 -5.66 4.68
N LEU A 88 16.09 -5.51 6.02
CA LEU A 88 15.27 -6.36 6.91
C LEU A 88 13.76 -6.10 6.79
N LEU A 89 13.38 -4.99 6.14
CA LEU A 89 11.98 -4.58 6.03
C LEU A 89 11.32 -5.27 4.83
N ASN A 90 10.29 -6.07 5.10
CA ASN A 90 9.41 -6.56 4.05
C ASN A 90 8.47 -5.42 3.62
N ARG A 91 8.80 -4.78 2.51
CA ARG A 91 8.05 -3.63 1.99
C ARG A 91 6.69 -3.97 1.41
N GLY A 92 6.49 -5.23 1.01
CA GLY A 92 5.21 -5.68 0.46
C GLY A 92 4.16 -6.00 1.54
N VAL A 93 4.58 -6.17 2.79
CA VAL A 93 3.70 -6.64 3.87
C VAL A 93 3.75 -5.71 5.08
N CYS A 94 4.93 -5.27 5.50
CA CYS A 94 5.13 -4.56 6.76
C CYS A 94 5.19 -3.04 6.61
N CYS A 95 4.93 -2.51 5.42
CA CYS A 95 4.98 -1.07 5.14
C CYS A 95 3.64 -0.60 4.62
N SER A 96 3.30 0.64 4.97
CA SER A 96 2.21 1.35 4.33
C SER A 96 2.73 2.60 3.63
N PHE A 97 2.18 2.87 2.45
CA PHE A 97 2.57 4.00 1.60
C PHE A 97 1.34 4.78 1.18
N PRO A 98 1.46 6.09 0.89
CA PRO A 98 0.40 6.80 0.21
C PRO A 98 0.11 6.12 -1.14
N PRO A 99 -1.12 5.64 -1.39
CA PRO A 99 -1.46 4.97 -2.65
C PRO A 99 -1.34 5.89 -3.87
N GLY A 100 -1.39 7.21 -3.62
CA GLY A 100 -1.43 8.22 -4.65
C GLY A 100 -2.60 7.99 -5.61
N SER A 101 -2.36 8.21 -6.90
CA SER A 101 -3.43 8.20 -7.90
C SER A 101 -4.12 6.84 -8.09
N THR A 102 -3.60 5.74 -7.56
CA THR A 102 -4.32 4.46 -7.56
C THR A 102 -5.61 4.53 -6.74
N PHE A 103 -5.65 5.36 -5.69
CA PHE A 103 -6.81 5.58 -4.84
C PHE A 103 -7.99 6.26 -5.57
N LYS A 104 -7.75 6.91 -6.71
CA LYS A 104 -8.79 7.57 -7.52
C LYS A 104 -9.89 6.60 -7.96
N ILE A 105 -9.61 5.30 -8.03
CA ILE A 105 -10.60 4.26 -8.28
C ILE A 105 -11.68 4.25 -7.18
N ILE A 106 -11.29 4.41 -5.92
CA ILE A 106 -12.19 4.42 -4.76
C ILE A 106 -13.03 5.69 -4.78
N THR A 107 -12.40 6.86 -4.97
CA THR A 107 -13.11 8.14 -5.10
C THR A 107 -14.10 8.13 -6.27
N ALA A 108 -13.70 7.55 -7.42
CA ALA A 108 -14.58 7.40 -8.59
C ALA A 108 -15.77 6.48 -8.30
N THR A 109 -15.52 5.32 -7.69
CA THR A 109 -16.55 4.35 -7.32
C THR A 109 -17.55 4.96 -6.35
N ALA A 110 -17.08 5.65 -5.31
CA ALA A 110 -17.92 6.36 -4.37
C ALA A 110 -18.80 7.42 -5.06
N GLY A 111 -18.21 8.20 -5.96
CA GLY A 111 -18.95 9.22 -6.71
C GLY A 111 -20.08 8.65 -7.58
N LEU A 112 -19.84 7.53 -8.25
CA LEU A 112 -20.82 6.89 -9.12
C LEU A 112 -21.91 6.17 -8.32
N GLU A 113 -21.54 5.40 -7.31
CA GLU A 113 -22.47 4.58 -6.51
C GLU A 113 -23.40 5.43 -5.63
N GLU A 114 -22.91 6.57 -5.12
CA GLU A 114 -23.73 7.53 -4.37
C GLU A 114 -24.51 8.50 -5.27
N GLY A 115 -24.40 8.37 -6.60
CA GLY A 115 -25.10 9.22 -7.57
C GLY A 115 -24.66 10.69 -7.56
N ILE A 116 -23.44 10.95 -7.09
CA ILE A 116 -22.85 12.31 -6.97
C ILE A 116 -22.38 12.84 -8.33
N ILE A 117 -22.02 11.93 -9.24
CA ILE A 117 -21.65 12.21 -10.63
C ILE A 117 -22.21 11.10 -11.52
N THR A 118 -22.55 11.44 -12.76
CA THR A 118 -22.85 10.45 -13.82
C THR A 118 -21.67 10.22 -14.76
N PRO A 119 -21.56 9.09 -15.48
CA PRO A 119 -20.42 8.80 -16.34
C PRO A 119 -20.08 9.89 -17.38
N ASP A 120 -21.10 10.57 -17.90
CA ASP A 120 -20.96 11.60 -18.94
C ASP A 120 -20.87 13.03 -18.38
N GLU A 121 -21.08 13.22 -17.07
CA GLU A 121 -21.03 14.54 -16.45
C GLU A 121 -19.60 15.09 -16.43
N LEU A 122 -19.45 16.31 -16.95
CA LEU A 122 -18.21 17.06 -16.85
C LEU A 122 -18.12 17.74 -15.49
N MET A 123 -16.92 17.76 -14.90
CA MET A 123 -16.71 18.55 -13.69
C MET A 123 -16.95 20.05 -13.94
N PRO A 124 -17.57 20.78 -13.00
CA PRO A 124 -17.94 22.19 -13.19
C PRO A 124 -16.74 23.09 -13.51
N LEU A 125 -15.58 22.81 -12.91
CA LEU A 125 -14.35 23.55 -13.17
C LEU A 125 -13.43 22.73 -14.08
N PRO A 126 -13.04 23.27 -15.25
CA PRO A 126 -12.01 22.67 -16.07
C PRO A 126 -10.66 22.70 -15.36
N CYS A 127 -9.82 21.72 -15.65
CA CYS A 127 -8.47 21.65 -15.12
C CYS A 127 -7.55 22.61 -15.88
N TYR A 128 -7.22 23.76 -15.28
CA TYR A 128 -6.17 24.68 -15.73
C TYR A 128 -4.79 24.41 -15.10
N GLY A 129 -4.62 23.24 -14.49
CA GLY A 129 -3.37 22.85 -13.81
C GLY A 129 -3.38 23.12 -12.30
N TYR A 130 -4.44 23.73 -11.77
CA TYR A 130 -4.61 24.00 -10.36
C TYR A 130 -6.10 24.05 -9.96
N TYR A 131 -6.36 23.99 -8.66
CA TYR A 131 -7.67 24.14 -8.02
C TYR A 131 -7.49 25.04 -6.79
N VAL A 132 -8.29 26.10 -6.69
CA VAL A 132 -8.25 27.04 -5.56
C VAL A 132 -9.36 26.67 -4.59
N PHE A 133 -9.00 26.45 -3.34
CA PHE A 133 -9.94 26.15 -2.27
C PHE A 133 -9.58 26.96 -1.02
N GLY A 134 -10.48 27.84 -0.61
CA GLY A 134 -10.18 28.82 0.44
C GLY A 134 -9.03 29.74 0.03
N ASP A 135 -8.00 29.79 0.86
CA ASP A 135 -6.76 30.55 0.67
C ASP A 135 -5.60 29.70 0.07
N HIS A 136 -5.86 28.43 -0.26
CA HIS A 136 -4.85 27.50 -0.75
C HIS A 136 -5.05 27.13 -2.24
N THR A 137 -3.93 26.88 -2.93
CA THR A 137 -3.91 26.43 -4.33
C THR A 137 -3.34 25.02 -4.42
N PHE A 138 -4.20 24.05 -4.75
CA PHE A 138 -3.84 22.66 -4.98
C PHE A 138 -3.46 22.45 -6.44
N ARG A 139 -2.32 21.81 -6.70
CA ARG A 139 -1.78 21.66 -8.07
C ARG A 139 -2.17 20.34 -8.71
N CYS A 140 -2.41 20.39 -10.02
CA CYS A 140 -2.39 19.20 -10.86
C CYS A 140 -0.95 18.83 -11.22
N TRP A 141 -0.72 17.54 -11.50
CA TRP A 141 0.58 17.08 -12.00
C TRP A 141 0.94 17.71 -13.36
N LYS A 142 -0.05 18.13 -14.15
CA LYS A 142 0.13 18.78 -15.46
C LYS A 142 -0.10 20.30 -15.35
N PRO A 143 0.94 21.14 -15.44
CA PRO A 143 0.81 22.59 -15.31
C PRO A 143 -0.08 23.23 -16.37
N GLY A 144 -0.08 22.71 -17.61
CA GLY A 144 -0.95 23.20 -18.68
C GLY A 144 -2.41 22.73 -18.59
N GLY A 145 -2.74 21.93 -17.57
CA GLY A 145 -4.08 21.43 -17.35
C GLY A 145 -4.56 20.35 -18.33
N HIS A 146 -5.80 19.93 -18.12
CA HIS A 146 -6.46 18.86 -18.87
C HIS A 146 -7.78 19.32 -19.53
N GLY A 147 -8.22 20.56 -19.28
CA GLY A 147 -9.51 21.05 -19.77
C GLY A 147 -10.68 20.47 -18.99
N SER A 148 -11.86 20.48 -19.61
CA SER A 148 -13.06 19.84 -19.07
C SER A 148 -12.97 18.34 -19.25
N LEU A 149 -13.30 17.58 -18.21
CA LEU A 149 -13.18 16.14 -18.19
C LEU A 149 -14.43 15.51 -17.57
N ASN A 150 -14.86 14.38 -18.12
CA ASN A 150 -15.74 13.43 -17.43
C ASN A 150 -14.91 12.46 -16.56
N ILE A 151 -15.57 11.51 -15.89
CA ILE A 151 -14.90 10.58 -14.99
C ILE A 151 -13.93 9.62 -15.68
N ALA A 152 -14.27 9.15 -16.88
CA ALA A 152 -13.41 8.26 -17.66
C ALA A 152 -12.12 8.99 -18.10
N GLU A 153 -12.26 10.24 -18.56
CA GLU A 153 -11.13 11.08 -18.93
C GLU A 153 -10.31 11.52 -17.71
N GLY A 154 -10.97 11.78 -16.59
CA GLY A 154 -10.36 12.09 -15.30
C GLY A 154 -9.46 10.97 -14.80
N LEU A 155 -9.95 9.72 -14.84
CA LEU A 155 -9.17 8.52 -14.52
C LEU A 155 -8.03 8.32 -15.52
N THR A 156 -8.32 8.38 -16.83
CA THR A 156 -7.34 8.17 -17.91
C THR A 156 -6.15 9.13 -17.81
N ASN A 157 -6.42 10.41 -17.51
CA ASN A 157 -5.39 11.44 -17.39
C ASN A 157 -4.88 11.60 -15.95
N SER A 158 -5.37 10.80 -15.00
CA SER A 158 -5.08 10.94 -13.58
C SER A 158 -5.21 12.40 -13.10
N CYS A 159 -6.27 13.11 -13.52
CA CYS A 159 -6.37 14.55 -13.30
C CYS A 159 -6.68 14.90 -11.84
N ASN A 160 -5.74 15.53 -11.12
CA ASN A 160 -5.98 15.90 -9.72
C ASN A 160 -7.14 16.88 -9.56
N VAL A 161 -7.27 17.89 -10.44
CA VAL A 161 -8.35 18.90 -10.32
C VAL A 161 -9.74 18.29 -10.48
N PHE A 162 -9.87 17.25 -11.31
CA PHE A 162 -11.11 16.47 -11.39
C PHE A 162 -11.39 15.79 -10.04
N PHE A 163 -10.40 15.09 -9.48
CA PHE A 163 -10.56 14.35 -8.23
C PHE A 163 -10.61 15.21 -6.96
N PHE A 164 -10.10 16.44 -6.99
CA PHE A 164 -10.31 17.43 -5.94
C PHE A 164 -11.79 17.82 -5.86
N GLN A 165 -12.40 18.13 -7.01
CA GLN A 165 -13.82 18.45 -7.07
C GLN A 165 -14.68 17.24 -6.68
N LEU A 166 -14.37 16.06 -7.23
CA LEU A 166 -15.13 14.85 -6.90
C LEU A 166 -14.98 14.47 -5.43
N GLY A 167 -13.75 14.45 -4.92
CA GLY A 167 -13.46 14.13 -3.52
C GLY A 167 -14.18 15.04 -2.54
N PHE A 168 -14.21 16.35 -2.82
CA PHE A 168 -14.95 17.30 -2.01
C PHE A 168 -16.46 17.04 -2.02
N LYS A 169 -17.05 16.69 -3.18
CA LYS A 169 -18.47 16.31 -3.27
C LYS A 169 -18.77 14.97 -2.60
N VAL A 170 -17.87 13.99 -2.72
CA VAL A 170 -17.98 12.66 -2.10
C VAL A 170 -17.95 12.76 -0.58
N GLY A 171 -17.03 13.55 -0.04
CA GLY A 171 -16.86 13.74 1.39
C GLY A 171 -16.18 12.56 2.08
N LEU A 172 -15.63 12.82 3.28
CA LEU A 172 -14.82 11.83 4.02
C LEU A 172 -15.61 10.58 4.44
N GLU A 173 -16.88 10.71 4.81
CA GLU A 173 -17.69 9.56 5.24
C GLU A 173 -17.84 8.54 4.11
N ASN A 174 -18.08 9.01 2.88
CA ASN A 174 -18.15 8.12 1.73
C ASN A 174 -16.76 7.61 1.33
N LEU A 175 -15.72 8.45 1.35
CA LEU A 175 -14.35 7.97 1.11
C LEU A 175 -14.00 6.83 2.06
N GLU A 176 -14.22 6.99 3.36
CA GLU A 176 -14.03 5.95 4.36
C GLU A 176 -14.88 4.72 4.06
N LYS A 177 -16.20 4.89 3.87
CA LYS A 177 -17.14 3.80 3.55
C LYS A 177 -16.67 2.95 2.36
N TYR A 178 -16.26 3.58 1.26
CA TYR A 178 -15.80 2.86 0.08
C TYR A 178 -14.41 2.27 0.27
N SER A 179 -13.48 2.96 0.92
CA SER A 179 -12.18 2.37 1.28
C SER A 179 -12.34 1.07 2.07
N ARG A 180 -13.27 1.04 3.04
CA ARG A 180 -13.59 -0.18 3.80
C ARG A 180 -14.25 -1.27 2.96
N LYS A 181 -15.08 -0.92 1.96
CA LYS A 181 -15.62 -1.89 1.00
C LYS A 181 -14.53 -2.53 0.14
N TYR A 182 -13.44 -1.81 -0.13
CA TYR A 182 -12.23 -2.32 -0.79
C TYR A 182 -11.26 -3.00 0.19
N LEU A 183 -11.66 -3.21 1.45
CA LEU A 183 -10.87 -3.82 2.52
C LEU A 183 -9.60 -3.06 2.91
N LEU A 184 -9.50 -1.78 2.55
CA LEU A 184 -8.38 -0.94 2.99
C LEU A 184 -8.53 -0.55 4.47
N GLY A 185 -7.38 -0.30 5.12
CA GLY A 185 -7.32 0.04 6.54
C GLY A 185 -7.42 -1.17 7.48
N GLU A 186 -7.47 -2.39 6.91
CA GLU A 186 -7.50 -3.66 7.62
C GLU A 186 -6.41 -4.60 7.07
N PRO A 187 -5.89 -5.55 7.86
CA PRO A 187 -5.00 -6.59 7.36
C PRO A 187 -5.66 -7.41 6.25
N THR A 188 -4.92 -7.74 5.20
CA THR A 188 -5.38 -8.60 4.09
C THR A 188 -5.55 -10.06 4.52
N GLY A 189 -4.89 -10.47 5.62
CA GLY A 189 -4.93 -11.83 6.13
C GLY A 189 -3.87 -12.74 5.50
N ILE A 190 -2.82 -12.16 4.90
CA ILE A 190 -1.66 -12.92 4.44
C ILE A 190 -1.04 -13.70 5.61
N GLU A 191 -0.59 -14.92 5.37
CA GLU A 191 0.00 -15.81 6.38
C GLU A 191 1.45 -15.42 6.74
N LEU A 192 1.73 -14.13 6.83
CA LEU A 192 3.03 -13.54 7.19
C LEU A 192 2.89 -12.59 8.39
N PRO A 193 3.85 -12.59 9.32
CA PRO A 193 3.80 -11.71 10.48
C PRO A 193 4.12 -10.26 10.09
N GLY A 194 3.61 -9.32 10.90
CA GLY A 194 3.97 -7.91 10.79
C GLY A 194 3.23 -7.14 9.71
N GLU A 195 2.13 -7.68 9.18
CA GLU A 195 1.28 -7.00 8.21
C GLU A 195 0.85 -5.61 8.69
N ALA A 196 1.14 -4.59 7.88
CA ALA A 196 0.70 -3.24 8.10
C ALA A 196 -0.75 -3.09 7.62
N ARG A 197 -1.60 -2.53 8.49
CA ARG A 197 -3.03 -2.32 8.16
C ARG A 197 -3.31 -1.06 7.37
N GLY A 198 -2.31 -0.20 7.14
CA GLY A 198 -2.53 1.14 6.58
C GLY A 198 -3.26 2.11 7.53
N LEU A 199 -3.74 3.21 6.93
CA LEU A 199 -4.50 4.27 7.56
C LEU A 199 -5.48 4.83 6.52
N ILE A 200 -6.77 4.72 6.79
CA ILE A 200 -7.80 5.36 5.96
C ILE A 200 -8.22 6.69 6.59
N PRO A 201 -8.33 7.77 5.78
CA PRO A 201 -8.80 9.06 6.26
C PRO A 201 -10.24 8.96 6.74
N SER A 202 -10.52 9.52 7.93
CA SER A 202 -11.86 9.61 8.48
C SER A 202 -12.04 10.88 9.31
N ILE A 203 -13.30 11.26 9.57
CA ILE A 203 -13.61 12.41 10.42
C ILE A 203 -12.99 12.22 11.81
N ALA A 204 -13.09 11.02 12.39
CA ALA A 204 -12.50 10.72 13.69
C ALA A 204 -10.98 10.94 13.70
N ARG A 205 -10.28 10.56 12.62
CA ARG A 205 -8.83 10.79 12.48
C ARG A 205 -8.48 12.26 12.36
N LEU A 206 -9.21 13.01 11.55
CA LEU A 206 -8.98 14.46 11.44
C LEU A 206 -9.30 15.19 12.75
N GLN A 207 -10.30 14.73 13.50
CA GLN A 207 -10.61 15.26 14.82
C GLN A 207 -9.53 14.91 15.85
N GLU A 208 -8.96 13.70 15.80
CA GLU A 208 -7.83 13.31 16.66
C GLU A 208 -6.60 14.20 16.41
N GLN A 209 -6.32 14.50 15.14
CA GLN A 209 -5.14 15.27 14.74
C GLN A 209 -5.30 16.79 14.89
N TYR A 210 -6.48 17.33 14.54
CA TYR A 210 -6.71 18.78 14.41
C TYR A 210 -7.82 19.31 15.33
N GLY A 211 -8.55 18.44 16.06
CA GLY A 211 -9.71 18.80 16.86
C GLY A 211 -10.97 19.07 16.03
N ASP A 212 -11.98 19.69 16.64
CA ASP A 212 -13.31 19.94 16.03
C ASP A 212 -13.31 20.91 14.85
N LYS A 213 -12.17 21.56 14.56
CA LYS A 213 -12.02 22.55 13.48
C LYS A 213 -10.94 22.14 12.49
N TRP A 214 -11.00 20.91 12.00
CA TRP A 214 -10.10 20.43 10.96
C TRP A 214 -10.35 21.15 9.62
N PRO A 215 -9.31 21.39 8.80
CA PRO A 215 -9.46 22.12 7.55
C PRO A 215 -10.22 21.30 6.50
N ALA A 216 -11.29 21.87 5.93
CA ALA A 216 -12.08 21.19 4.90
C ALA A 216 -11.27 20.82 3.63
N GLY A 217 -10.11 21.43 3.41
CA GLY A 217 -9.22 21.14 2.29
C GLY A 217 -8.48 19.79 2.40
N GLU A 218 -8.44 19.16 3.58
CA GLU A 218 -7.75 17.86 3.77
C GLU A 218 -8.33 16.76 2.87
N VAL A 219 -9.66 16.78 2.69
CA VAL A 219 -10.37 15.83 1.82
C VAL A 219 -9.86 15.86 0.38
N LEU A 220 -9.28 16.98 -0.09
CA LEU A 220 -8.75 17.10 -1.45
C LEU A 220 -7.52 16.22 -1.65
N ASN A 221 -6.62 16.16 -0.65
CA ASN A 221 -5.44 15.30 -0.71
C ASN A 221 -5.84 13.83 -0.47
N ASP A 222 -6.70 13.59 0.51
CA ASP A 222 -7.18 12.25 0.84
C ASP A 222 -7.89 11.61 -0.37
N ALA A 223 -8.69 12.37 -1.13
CA ALA A 223 -9.38 11.88 -2.32
C ALA A 223 -8.47 11.48 -3.50
N ILE A 224 -7.19 11.85 -3.47
CA ILE A 224 -6.19 11.45 -4.47
C ILE A 224 -5.13 10.51 -3.89
N GLY A 225 -5.40 9.88 -2.74
CA GLY A 225 -4.52 8.91 -2.09
C GLY A 225 -3.26 9.54 -1.49
N GLN A 226 -3.38 10.78 -1.04
CA GLN A 226 -2.32 11.54 -0.37
C GLN A 226 -2.82 11.97 1.01
N GLY A 227 -2.07 12.83 1.71
CA GLY A 227 -2.48 13.34 3.02
C GLY A 227 -2.36 12.25 4.07
N HIS A 228 -3.49 11.79 4.60
CA HIS A 228 -3.53 10.82 5.69
C HIS A 228 -3.67 9.38 5.21
N ASP A 229 -3.95 9.19 3.92
CA ASP A 229 -4.18 7.87 3.34
C ASP A 229 -2.87 7.08 3.20
N LEU A 230 -2.84 5.91 3.81
CA LEU A 230 -1.76 4.94 3.73
C LEU A 230 -2.37 3.56 3.50
N ILE A 231 -1.87 2.83 2.52
CA ILE A 231 -2.18 1.43 2.30
C ILE A 231 -0.92 0.59 2.50
#